data_AF-A0A7V5U6V9-F1
#
_entry.id   AF-A0A7V5U6V9-F1
#
_cell.length_a   1.000
_cell.length_b   1.000
_cell.length_c   1.000
_cell.angle_alpha   90.00
_cell.angle_beta   90.00
_cell.angle_gamma   90.00
#
_symmetry.space_group_name_H-M   'P 1'
#
loop_
_entity.id
_entity.type
_entity.pdbx_description
1 polymer ?
#
loop_
_entity_poly.entity_id
_entity_poly.type
_entity_poly.pdbx_seq_one_letter_code
_entity_poly.pdbx_strand_id
1 'polypeptide(L)'
;MGEKRTCTVLFEPSNASIEVAPGTLISAAASAAGVRINLPCGGQGRCGRCLVQVRAGHVARRASAKLPQELAQQGYALACQATIYEDAIVFVPAQEEMERVLVPVGGVSQKAAKAEQFLVPPEPEVQRCYVQLDPPSLEDNTADVDRLRRHLASQCGLAGVSLGLPVVQRLGRALREQGWRVTATVEQPREGGGLWLIDVAPGDAASRLYGVAIDIGTTSNVVTLVDLHTGKMLATASAYNAQISCGE
;
A
#
# COMPACT_ATOMS: atom_id res chain seq x y z
N MET A 1 12.41 -40.82 40.28
CA MET A 1 12.39 -39.39 39.90
C MET A 1 12.91 -39.35 38.46
N GLY A 2 12.02 -39.39 37.47
CA GLY A 2 12.43 -39.50 36.07
C GLY A 2 12.99 -38.17 35.58
N GLU A 3 14.19 -38.19 34.98
CA GLU A 3 14.78 -37.04 34.33
C GLU A 3 13.78 -36.44 33.34
N LYS A 4 13.37 -35.19 33.57
CA LYS A 4 12.57 -34.46 32.59
C LYS A 4 13.46 -34.23 31.39
N ARG A 5 13.23 -35.00 30.33
CA ARG A 5 13.89 -34.83 29.04
C ARG A 5 13.61 -33.42 28.53
N THR A 6 14.63 -32.55 28.49
CA THR A 6 14.56 -31.21 27.92
C THR A 6 15.13 -31.22 26.50
N CYS A 7 14.74 -30.22 25.71
CA CYS A 7 15.26 -29.98 24.36
C CYS A 7 15.83 -28.57 24.30
N THR A 8 17.01 -28.42 23.71
CA THR A 8 17.68 -27.14 23.53
C THR A 8 17.31 -26.55 22.18
N VAL A 9 16.83 -25.31 22.17
CA VAL A 9 16.47 -24.58 20.95
C VAL A 9 17.35 -23.35 20.82
N LEU A 10 18.03 -23.23 19.68
CA LEU A 10 18.82 -22.05 19.32
C LEU A 10 18.08 -21.24 18.26
N PHE A 11 17.89 -19.94 18.53
CA PHE A 11 17.29 -18.99 17.60
C PHE A 11 18.36 -18.16 16.90
N GLU A 12 18.39 -18.23 15.57
CA GLU A 12 19.25 -17.40 14.72
C GLU A 12 18.39 -16.29 14.07
N PRO A 13 18.93 -15.08 13.83
CA PRO A 13 20.30 -14.62 14.07
C PRO A 13 20.56 -14.06 15.48
N SER A 14 19.57 -14.11 16.39
CA SER A 14 19.68 -13.52 17.73
C SER A 14 20.65 -14.26 18.68
N ASN A 15 21.10 -15.47 18.31
CA ASN A 15 21.90 -16.38 19.13
C ASN A 15 21.30 -16.66 20.52
N ALA A 16 19.96 -16.55 20.62
CA ALA A 16 19.26 -16.82 21.87
C ALA A 16 19.01 -18.33 21.98
N SER A 17 19.42 -18.94 23.10
CA SER A 17 19.20 -20.37 23.36
C SER A 17 18.30 -20.58 24.57
N ILE A 18 17.41 -21.57 24.51
CA ILE A 18 16.54 -21.92 25.63
C ILE A 18 16.31 -23.44 25.71
N GLU A 19 16.18 -23.95 26.93
CA GLU A 19 15.72 -25.33 27.18
C GLU A 19 14.20 -25.35 27.40
N VAL A 20 13.52 -26.23 26.66
CA VAL A 20 12.06 -26.39 26.73
C VAL A 20 11.67 -27.85 26.88
N ALA A 21 10.46 -28.09 27.39
CA ALA A 21 9.90 -29.43 27.43
C ALA A 21 9.46 -29.87 26.01
N PRO A 22 9.58 -31.17 25.67
CA PRO A 22 9.02 -31.73 24.44
C PRO A 22 7.53 -31.40 24.29
N GLY A 23 7.11 -31.05 23.08
CA GLY A 23 5.76 -30.59 22.76
C GLY A 23 5.56 -29.07 22.89
N THR A 24 6.56 -28.31 23.31
CA THR A 24 6.47 -26.83 23.38
C THR A 24 6.39 -26.22 21.98
N LEU A 25 5.53 -25.21 21.80
CA LEU A 25 5.43 -24.45 20.53
C LEU A 25 6.69 -23.61 20.28
N ILE A 26 7.12 -23.53 19.03
CA ILE A 26 8.26 -22.68 18.64
C ILE A 26 8.01 -21.22 19.04
N SER A 27 6.79 -20.71 18.86
CA SER A 27 6.45 -19.33 19.26
C SER A 27 6.53 -19.09 20.76
N ALA A 28 6.19 -20.10 21.57
CA ALA A 28 6.29 -20.02 23.02
C ALA A 28 7.76 -20.06 23.47
N ALA A 29 8.56 -20.96 22.88
CA ALA A 29 9.99 -21.04 23.11
C ALA A 29 10.71 -19.73 22.73
N ALA A 30 10.36 -19.14 21.57
CA ALA A 30 10.92 -17.87 21.10
C ALA A 30 10.60 -16.73 22.08
N SER A 31 9.34 -16.61 22.49
CA SER A 31 8.91 -15.59 23.46
C SER A 31 9.66 -15.71 24.78
N ALA A 32 9.80 -16.94 25.30
CA ALA A 32 10.55 -17.20 26.53
C ALA A 32 12.06 -16.93 26.39
N ALA A 33 12.62 -17.09 25.20
CA ALA A 33 14.00 -16.74 24.86
C ALA A 33 14.20 -15.25 24.54
N GLY A 34 13.16 -14.41 24.65
CA GLY A 34 13.22 -12.98 24.31
C GLY A 34 13.22 -12.67 22.81
N VAL A 35 12.97 -13.66 21.96
CA VAL A 35 12.91 -13.53 20.51
C VAL A 35 11.48 -13.22 20.07
N ARG A 36 11.29 -12.05 19.44
CA ARG A 36 9.96 -11.61 18.98
C ARG A 36 9.62 -12.25 17.63
N ILE A 37 8.52 -13.02 17.61
CA ILE A 37 7.88 -13.52 16.38
C ILE A 37 6.53 -12.83 16.23
N ASN A 38 6.23 -12.34 15.04
CA ASN A 38 4.95 -11.66 14.78
C ASN A 38 3.80 -12.66 14.75
N LEU A 39 2.78 -12.44 15.58
CA LEU A 39 1.60 -13.29 15.71
C LEU A 39 0.30 -12.49 15.57
N PRO A 40 0.05 -11.82 14.43
CA PRO A 40 -1.10 -10.92 14.23
C PRO A 40 -2.44 -11.66 14.07
N CYS A 41 -2.48 -12.95 14.41
CA CYS A 41 -3.71 -13.73 14.46
C CYS A 41 -3.84 -14.46 15.81
N GLY A 42 -3.06 -14.07 16.81
CA GLY A 42 -3.02 -14.71 18.12
C GLY A 42 -2.59 -16.19 18.09
N GLY A 43 -1.89 -16.63 17.04
CA GLY A 43 -1.46 -18.02 16.91
C GLY A 43 -2.48 -19.00 16.31
N GLN A 44 -3.59 -18.50 15.74
CA GLN A 44 -4.65 -19.33 15.13
C GLN A 44 -4.25 -20.05 13.83
N GLY A 45 -3.02 -19.89 13.33
CA GLY A 45 -2.56 -20.56 12.09
C GLY A 45 -3.19 -20.06 10.78
N ARG A 46 -4.00 -18.99 10.82
CA ARG A 46 -4.75 -18.48 9.66
C ARG A 46 -4.00 -17.47 8.76
N CYS A 47 -2.95 -16.82 9.28
CA CYS A 47 -2.27 -15.73 8.56
C CYS A 47 -0.96 -16.15 7.85
N GLY A 48 -0.26 -17.19 8.32
CA GLY A 48 1.04 -17.60 7.77
C GLY A 48 2.25 -16.75 8.21
N ARG A 49 2.03 -15.63 8.90
CA ARG A 49 3.06 -14.60 9.21
C ARG A 49 4.02 -14.93 10.35
N CYS A 50 3.98 -16.15 10.87
CA CYS A 50 4.92 -16.65 11.88
C CYS A 50 5.85 -17.70 11.28
N LEU A 51 6.09 -17.61 9.98
CA LEU A 51 6.95 -18.51 9.24
C LEU A 51 8.40 -18.41 9.77
N VAL A 52 8.95 -19.55 10.16
CA VAL A 52 10.34 -19.72 10.58
C VAL A 52 10.95 -20.86 9.81
N GLN A 53 12.27 -20.91 9.72
CA GLN A 53 12.97 -22.02 9.06
C GLN A 53 13.68 -22.88 10.11
N VAL A 54 13.37 -24.17 10.13
CA VAL A 54 14.05 -25.14 10.97
C VAL A 54 15.27 -25.63 10.20
N ARG A 55 16.45 -25.19 10.60
CA ARG A 55 17.72 -25.51 9.95
C ARG A 55 18.30 -26.85 10.40
N ALA A 56 18.08 -27.18 11.67
CA ALA A 56 18.47 -28.45 12.26
C ALA A 56 17.42 -28.90 13.28
N GLY A 57 17.30 -30.21 13.46
CA GLY A 57 16.31 -30.83 14.34
C GLY A 57 14.94 -31.02 13.67
N HIS A 58 14.13 -31.85 14.31
CA HIS A 58 12.80 -32.25 13.87
C HIS A 58 11.73 -31.60 14.74
N VAL A 59 10.87 -30.83 14.09
CA VAL A 59 9.66 -30.27 14.70
C VAL A 59 8.44 -30.95 14.09
N ALA A 60 7.43 -31.21 14.91
CA ALA A 60 6.16 -31.67 14.37
C ALA A 60 5.43 -30.48 13.73
N ARG A 61 5.09 -30.63 12.45
CA ARG A 61 4.39 -29.61 11.66
C ARG A 61 2.93 -30.00 11.51
N ARG A 62 2.02 -29.04 11.66
CA ARG A 62 0.63 -29.21 11.22
C ARG A 62 0.49 -28.75 9.77
N ALA A 63 -0.22 -29.54 8.96
CA ALA A 63 -0.62 -29.12 7.63
C ALA A 63 -1.50 -27.87 7.73
N SER A 64 -1.20 -26.86 6.92
CA SER A 64 -1.96 -25.61 6.86
C SER A 64 -1.97 -25.10 5.43
N ALA A 65 -3.10 -24.54 4.99
CA ALA A 65 -3.19 -23.85 3.70
C ALA A 65 -2.21 -22.66 3.57
N LYS A 66 -1.63 -22.21 4.70
CA LYS A 66 -0.64 -21.12 4.76
C LYS A 66 0.82 -21.61 4.85
N LEU A 67 1.05 -22.92 4.76
CA LEU A 67 2.38 -23.51 4.64
C LEU A 67 2.34 -24.53 3.48
N PRO A 68 2.58 -24.08 2.23
CA PRO A 68 2.70 -24.96 1.07
C PRO A 68 3.70 -26.08 1.30
N GLN A 69 3.48 -27.21 0.64
CA GLN A 69 4.31 -28.39 0.81
C GLN A 69 5.76 -28.15 0.38
N GLU A 70 6.01 -27.32 -0.64
CA GLU A 70 7.39 -27.00 -1.07
C GLU A 70 8.17 -26.27 0.03
N LEU A 71 7.54 -25.29 0.70
CA LEU A 71 8.16 -24.59 1.81
C LEU A 71 8.39 -25.51 3.01
N ALA A 72 7.44 -26.40 3.31
CA ALA A 72 7.61 -27.39 4.39
C ALA A 72 8.80 -28.33 4.12
N GLN A 73 9.03 -28.72 2.87
CA GLN A 73 10.18 -29.53 2.46
C GLN A 73 11.51 -28.77 2.58
N GLN A 74 11.50 -27.46 2.39
CA GLN A 74 12.66 -26.57 2.61
C GLN A 74 12.93 -26.25 4.09
N GLY A 75 12.20 -26.91 5.01
CA GLY A 75 12.39 -26.76 6.45
C GLY A 75 11.53 -25.67 7.09
N TYR A 76 10.67 -24.98 6.33
CA TYR A 76 9.81 -23.95 6.91
C TYR A 76 8.70 -24.54 7.78
N ALA A 77 8.34 -23.80 8.83
CA ALA A 77 7.28 -24.14 9.77
C ALA A 77 6.56 -22.88 10.25
N LEU A 78 5.29 -23.01 10.63
CA LEU A 78 4.55 -21.94 11.31
C LEU A 78 4.87 -22.02 12.80
N ALA A 79 5.57 -21.04 13.34
CA ALA A 79 6.02 -21.06 14.73
C ALA A 79 4.87 -21.22 15.74
N CYS A 80 3.67 -20.73 15.41
CA CYS A 80 2.49 -20.86 16.27
C CYS A 80 1.78 -22.21 16.23
N GLN A 81 2.15 -23.10 15.31
CA GLN A 81 1.52 -24.41 15.13
C GLN A 81 2.53 -25.57 15.15
N ALA A 82 3.83 -25.28 15.15
CA ALA A 82 4.89 -26.28 15.17
C ALA A 82 5.42 -26.50 16.59
N THR A 83 5.60 -27.77 16.96
CA THR A 83 6.06 -28.19 18.29
C THR A 83 7.42 -28.86 18.23
N ILE A 84 8.24 -28.60 19.26
CA ILE A 84 9.63 -29.07 19.38
C ILE A 84 9.67 -30.38 20.18
N TYR A 85 10.36 -31.41 19.67
CA TYR A 85 10.53 -32.70 20.37
C TYR A 85 11.98 -33.13 20.56
N GLU A 86 12.91 -32.45 19.88
CA GLU A 86 14.35 -32.66 19.97
C GLU A 86 15.06 -31.31 19.83
N ASP A 87 16.37 -31.32 20.03
CA ASP A 87 17.20 -30.13 19.90
C ASP A 87 17.07 -29.55 18.49
N ALA A 88 16.88 -28.25 18.39
CA ALA A 88 16.54 -27.60 17.12
C ALA A 88 17.25 -26.25 16.95
N ILE A 89 17.63 -25.95 15.71
CA ILE A 89 18.11 -24.64 15.30
C ILE A 89 17.03 -24.00 14.44
N VAL A 90 16.46 -22.91 14.93
CA VAL A 90 15.37 -22.17 14.30
C VAL A 90 15.88 -20.82 13.83
N PHE A 91 15.89 -20.63 12.53
CA PHE A 91 16.14 -19.33 11.93
C PHE A 91 14.84 -18.52 11.89
N VAL A 92 14.88 -17.36 12.52
CA VAL A 92 13.82 -16.36 12.54
C VAL A 92 14.21 -15.26 11.54
N PRO A 93 13.69 -15.31 10.29
CA PRO A 93 13.97 -14.27 9.30
C PRO A 93 13.49 -12.90 9.77
N ALA A 94 14.10 -11.83 9.23
CA ALA A 94 13.59 -10.49 9.45
C ALA A 94 12.16 -10.38 8.89
N GLN A 95 11.28 -9.61 9.54
CA GLN A 95 9.87 -9.54 9.12
C GLN A 95 9.71 -9.08 7.66
N GLU A 96 10.59 -8.20 7.19
CA GLU A 96 10.68 -7.70 5.82
C GLU A 96 11.08 -8.79 4.80
N GLU A 97 11.86 -9.80 5.23
CA GLU A 97 12.24 -10.95 4.38
C GLU A 97 11.09 -11.94 4.27
N MET A 98 10.29 -12.11 5.33
CA MET A 98 9.11 -12.99 5.32
C MET A 98 8.05 -12.52 4.34
N GLU A 99 7.91 -11.20 4.15
CA GLU A 99 7.04 -10.63 3.13
C GLU A 99 7.39 -11.13 1.74
N ARG A 100 8.67 -11.38 1.43
CA ARG A 100 9.13 -11.89 0.12
C ARG A 100 9.04 -13.41 -0.03
N VAL A 101 8.97 -14.16 1.07
CA VAL A 101 8.86 -15.64 1.04
C VAL A 101 7.40 -16.08 0.98
N LEU A 102 6.50 -15.38 1.67
CA LEU A 102 5.06 -15.66 1.65
C LEU A 102 4.34 -15.03 0.45
N VAL A 103 4.97 -14.05 -0.19
CA VAL A 103 4.60 -13.51 -1.49
C VAL A 103 5.52 -14.18 -2.50
N PRO A 104 5.11 -15.22 -3.25
CA PRO A 104 5.93 -15.72 -4.34
C PRO A 104 6.45 -14.56 -5.18
N VAL A 105 7.73 -14.63 -5.57
CA VAL A 105 8.26 -13.88 -6.71
C VAL A 105 7.39 -14.30 -7.91
N GLY A 106 6.36 -13.51 -8.21
CA GLY A 106 5.29 -13.86 -9.17
C GLY A 106 3.89 -14.05 -8.60
N GLY A 107 3.65 -13.73 -7.32
CA GLY A 107 2.33 -13.88 -6.73
C GLY A 107 2.24 -13.22 -5.36
N VAL A 108 2.10 -11.90 -5.34
CA VAL A 108 1.03 -11.33 -4.49
C VAL A 108 -0.17 -12.22 -4.79
N SER A 109 -0.98 -12.56 -3.80
CA SER A 109 -2.35 -12.94 -4.12
C SER A 109 -3.04 -11.70 -4.73
N GLN A 110 -2.64 -11.31 -5.95
CA GLN A 110 -3.51 -11.36 -7.08
C GLN A 110 -4.29 -12.70 -7.00
N LYS A 111 -5.24 -12.80 -6.06
CA LYS A 111 -6.58 -12.90 -6.58
C LYS A 111 -6.60 -11.74 -7.55
N ALA A 112 -6.42 -12.04 -8.83
CA ALA A 112 -7.08 -11.25 -9.82
C ALA A 112 -8.52 -11.19 -9.29
N ALA A 113 -8.83 -10.16 -8.49
CA ALA A 113 -9.97 -9.35 -8.79
C ALA A 113 -9.78 -9.18 -10.27
N LYS A 114 -10.50 -10.04 -11.03
CA LYS A 114 -10.55 -9.91 -12.47
C LYS A 114 -10.66 -8.42 -12.63
N ALA A 115 -9.69 -7.81 -13.28
CA ALA A 115 -9.85 -6.44 -13.71
C ALA A 115 -11.06 -6.56 -14.63
N GLU A 116 -12.26 -6.46 -14.05
CA GLU A 116 -13.45 -6.11 -14.75
C GLU A 116 -13.03 -4.76 -15.29
N GLN A 117 -12.57 -4.78 -16.53
CA GLN A 117 -12.37 -3.57 -17.29
C GLN A 117 -13.66 -2.81 -17.06
N PHE A 118 -13.55 -1.66 -16.40
CA PHE A 118 -14.71 -0.82 -16.17
C PHE A 118 -15.35 -0.62 -17.54
N LEU A 119 -16.53 -1.22 -17.75
CA LEU A 119 -17.25 -1.19 -19.02
C LEU A 119 -17.74 0.23 -19.33
N VAL A 120 -17.71 1.10 -18.31
CA VAL A 120 -18.04 2.51 -18.38
C VAL A 120 -16.73 3.31 -18.30
N PRO A 121 -16.48 4.25 -19.23
CA PRO A 121 -15.37 5.17 -19.11
C PRO A 121 -15.41 5.87 -17.74
N PRO A 122 -14.27 6.02 -17.05
CA PRO A 122 -14.27 6.73 -15.78
C PRO A 122 -14.68 8.19 -16.01
N GLU A 123 -15.65 8.65 -15.21
CA GLU A 123 -15.97 10.07 -15.06
C GLU A 123 -15.39 10.53 -13.70
N PRO A 124 -14.09 10.88 -13.65
CA PRO A 124 -13.47 11.34 -12.43
C PRO A 124 -14.00 12.72 -12.06
N GLU A 125 -14.19 12.96 -10.75
CA GLU A 125 -14.57 14.28 -10.23
C GLU A 125 -13.48 15.32 -10.48
N VAL A 126 -12.22 14.90 -10.62
CA VAL A 126 -11.11 15.78 -10.96
C VAL A 126 -10.80 15.65 -12.43
N GLN A 127 -10.67 16.77 -13.12
CA GLN A 127 -10.32 16.86 -14.54
C GLN A 127 -9.15 17.83 -14.73
N ARG A 128 -8.34 17.58 -15.75
CA ARG A 128 -7.29 18.52 -16.17
C ARG A 128 -7.58 19.01 -17.57
N CYS A 129 -7.53 20.32 -17.75
CA CYS A 129 -7.65 20.94 -19.06
C CYS A 129 -6.42 21.79 -19.37
N TYR A 130 -5.80 21.52 -20.51
CA TYR A 130 -4.79 22.40 -21.08
C TYR A 130 -5.47 23.60 -21.74
N VAL A 131 -4.97 24.79 -21.46
CA VAL A 131 -5.53 26.05 -21.94
C VAL A 131 -4.39 26.95 -22.43
N GLN A 132 -4.58 27.49 -23.63
CA GLN A 132 -3.75 28.58 -24.16
C GLN A 132 -4.50 29.89 -23.94
N LEU A 133 -3.93 30.79 -23.14
CA LEU A 133 -4.48 32.12 -22.90
C LEU A 133 -3.80 33.15 -23.80
N ASP A 134 -4.54 34.19 -24.17
CA ASP A 134 -3.98 35.37 -24.80
C ASP A 134 -3.23 36.23 -23.75
N PRO A 135 -2.00 36.69 -24.02
CA PRO A 135 -1.27 37.57 -23.12
C PRO A 135 -2.01 38.92 -22.95
N PRO A 136 -1.86 39.61 -21.80
CA PRO A 136 -2.48 40.89 -21.54
C PRO A 136 -1.92 41.95 -22.49
N SER A 137 -2.79 42.84 -22.94
CA SER A 137 -2.46 43.96 -23.81
C SER A 137 -3.16 45.24 -23.33
N LEU A 138 -2.87 46.37 -23.97
CA LEU A 138 -3.61 47.61 -23.69
C LEU A 138 -5.08 47.52 -24.13
N GLU A 139 -5.38 46.66 -25.10
CA GLU A 139 -6.74 46.41 -25.59
C GLU A 139 -7.50 45.40 -24.71
N ASP A 140 -6.77 44.52 -24.02
CA ASP A 140 -7.31 43.55 -23.07
C ASP A 140 -6.52 43.55 -21.74
N ASN A 141 -6.95 44.45 -20.84
CA ASN A 141 -6.43 44.58 -19.48
C ASN A 141 -7.17 43.71 -18.45
N THR A 142 -7.87 42.66 -18.89
CA THR A 142 -8.63 41.79 -17.99
C THR A 142 -7.74 41.08 -16.98
N ALA A 143 -8.23 40.95 -15.75
CA ALA A 143 -7.52 40.31 -14.66
C ALA A 143 -7.23 38.84 -14.95
N ASP A 144 -6.11 38.33 -14.43
CA ASP A 144 -5.64 36.96 -14.66
C ASP A 144 -6.72 35.90 -14.36
N VAL A 145 -7.50 36.09 -13.29
CA VAL A 145 -8.60 35.20 -12.90
C VAL A 145 -9.70 35.16 -13.97
N ASP A 146 -10.16 36.33 -14.40
CA ASP A 146 -11.26 36.44 -15.37
C ASP A 146 -10.80 35.99 -16.76
N ARG A 147 -9.55 36.27 -17.10
CA ARG A 147 -8.89 35.75 -18.29
C ARG A 147 -8.89 34.22 -18.27
N LEU A 148 -8.44 33.60 -17.19
CA LEU A 148 -8.44 32.13 -17.07
C LEU A 148 -9.86 31.56 -17.15
N ARG A 149 -10.82 32.12 -16.42
CA ARG A 149 -12.23 31.68 -16.46
C ARG A 149 -12.82 31.71 -17.86
N ARG A 150 -12.57 32.78 -18.61
CA ARG A 150 -13.04 32.93 -19.99
C ARG A 150 -12.50 31.83 -20.89
N HIS A 151 -11.21 31.53 -20.80
CA HIS A 151 -10.58 30.51 -21.63
C HIS A 151 -10.94 29.08 -21.19
N LEU A 152 -11.16 28.84 -19.89
CA LEU A 152 -11.70 27.57 -19.40
C LEU A 152 -13.12 27.31 -19.91
N ALA A 153 -13.96 28.35 -19.91
CA ALA A 153 -15.31 28.24 -20.45
C ALA A 153 -15.31 27.99 -21.97
N SER A 154 -14.47 28.68 -22.74
CA SER A 154 -14.47 28.59 -24.20
C SER A 154 -13.73 27.35 -24.74
N GLN A 155 -12.63 26.93 -24.11
CA GLN A 155 -11.79 25.83 -24.62
C GLN A 155 -12.12 24.48 -23.98
N CYS A 156 -12.62 24.47 -22.73
CA CYS A 156 -12.86 23.24 -21.97
C CYS A 156 -14.33 23.01 -21.61
N GLY A 157 -15.23 23.99 -21.88
CA GLY A 157 -16.62 23.93 -21.43
C GLY A 157 -16.79 24.12 -19.91
N LEU A 158 -15.74 24.54 -19.20
CA LEU A 158 -15.73 24.68 -17.75
C LEU A 158 -16.11 26.12 -17.35
N ALA A 159 -17.41 26.41 -17.33
CA ALA A 159 -17.94 27.73 -16.96
C ALA A 159 -18.25 27.85 -15.45
N GLY A 160 -18.11 29.06 -14.90
CA GLY A 160 -18.49 29.32 -13.49
C GLY A 160 -17.51 28.78 -12.45
N VAL A 161 -16.25 28.58 -12.81
CA VAL A 161 -15.24 28.00 -11.93
C VAL A 161 -14.91 28.94 -10.76
N SER A 162 -15.01 28.41 -9.55
CA SER A 162 -14.61 29.04 -8.29
C SER A 162 -13.16 28.69 -7.96
N LEU A 163 -12.45 29.60 -7.28
CA LEU A 163 -11.05 29.42 -6.91
C LEU A 163 -10.80 30.05 -5.55
N GLY A 164 -10.05 29.34 -4.71
CA GLY A 164 -9.59 29.83 -3.41
C GLY A 164 -8.34 30.69 -3.52
N LEU A 165 -8.07 31.44 -2.44
CA LEU A 165 -6.88 32.28 -2.31
C LEU A 165 -5.54 31.56 -2.62
N PRO A 166 -5.31 30.28 -2.24
CA PRO A 166 -4.05 29.59 -2.52
C PRO A 166 -3.74 29.45 -4.02
N VAL A 167 -4.77 29.37 -4.87
CA VAL A 167 -4.61 29.34 -6.32
C VAL A 167 -4.34 30.74 -6.84
N VAL A 168 -5.10 31.74 -6.38
CA VAL A 168 -4.92 33.15 -6.78
C VAL A 168 -3.49 33.64 -6.52
N GLN A 169 -2.93 33.31 -5.36
CA GLN A 169 -1.57 33.73 -4.97
C GLN A 169 -0.47 33.24 -5.92
N ARG A 170 -0.68 32.10 -6.59
CA ARG A 170 0.29 31.49 -7.51
C ARG A 170 -0.07 31.70 -8.99
N LEU A 171 -1.31 32.10 -9.27
CA LEU A 171 -1.90 32.17 -10.60
C LEU A 171 -1.07 33.03 -11.56
N GLY A 172 -0.74 34.26 -11.17
CA GLY A 172 -0.05 35.18 -12.08
C GLY A 172 1.32 34.68 -12.54
N ARG A 173 2.05 33.98 -11.66
CA ARG A 173 3.30 33.30 -12.00
C ARG A 173 3.04 32.12 -12.93
N ALA A 174 2.11 31.24 -12.57
CA ALA A 174 1.81 30.04 -13.35
C ALA A 174 1.40 30.35 -14.80
N LEU A 175 0.59 31.41 -15.01
CA LEU A 175 0.18 31.87 -16.33
C LEU A 175 1.37 32.34 -17.18
N ARG A 176 2.33 33.06 -16.58
CA ARG A 176 3.41 33.70 -17.33
C ARG A 176 4.59 32.77 -17.62
N GLU A 177 4.85 31.79 -16.77
CA GLU A 177 6.06 30.94 -16.82
C GLU A 177 6.27 30.20 -18.15
N GLN A 178 5.20 29.78 -18.82
CA GLN A 178 5.30 29.07 -20.11
C GLN A 178 4.60 29.80 -21.27
N GLY A 179 4.55 31.13 -21.21
CA GLY A 179 3.97 31.94 -22.27
C GLY A 179 2.46 31.74 -22.38
N TRP A 180 1.76 31.89 -21.26
CA TRP A 180 0.29 31.82 -21.20
C TRP A 180 -0.29 30.45 -21.56
N ARG A 181 0.54 29.41 -21.44
CA ARG A 181 0.16 27.99 -21.54
C ARG A 181 0.09 27.40 -20.16
N VAL A 182 -1.07 26.88 -19.80
CA VAL A 182 -1.28 26.26 -18.48
C VAL A 182 -2.16 25.04 -18.56
N THR A 183 -2.05 24.19 -17.55
CA THR A 183 -2.98 23.11 -17.27
C THR A 183 -3.74 23.46 -16.00
N ALA A 184 -5.04 23.66 -16.12
CA ALA A 184 -5.95 23.84 -15.00
C ALA A 184 -6.41 22.47 -14.48
N THR A 185 -6.38 22.29 -13.17
CA THR A 185 -6.95 21.12 -12.50
C THR A 185 -8.24 21.55 -11.80
N VAL A 186 -9.37 20.98 -12.22
CA VAL A 186 -10.71 21.37 -11.77
C VAL A 186 -11.40 20.17 -11.12
N GLU A 187 -12.02 20.39 -9.99
CA GLU A 187 -12.88 19.45 -9.29
C GLU A 187 -14.35 19.79 -9.57
N GLN A 188 -15.14 18.77 -9.95
CA GLN A 188 -16.57 18.80 -10.15
C GLN A 188 -17.22 17.73 -9.24
N PRO A 189 -17.80 18.14 -8.10
CA PRO A 189 -18.48 17.22 -7.20
C PRO A 189 -19.65 16.51 -7.89
N ARG A 190 -19.81 15.19 -7.65
CA ARG A 190 -20.92 14.39 -8.23
C ARG A 190 -22.30 14.79 -7.72
N GLU A 191 -22.41 15.19 -6.46
CA GLU A 191 -23.66 15.59 -5.83
C GLU A 191 -23.68 17.10 -5.62
N GLY A 192 -24.27 17.84 -6.57
CA GLY A 192 -24.63 19.25 -6.42
C GLY A 192 -23.50 20.15 -5.91
N GLY A 193 -22.68 20.68 -6.82
CA GLY A 193 -21.63 21.63 -6.49
C GLY A 193 -21.17 22.43 -7.70
N GLY A 194 -20.59 23.61 -7.47
CA GLY A 194 -19.93 24.39 -8.51
C GLY A 194 -18.54 23.83 -8.84
N LEU A 195 -18.04 24.13 -10.03
CA LEU A 195 -16.67 23.77 -10.43
C LEU A 195 -15.66 24.49 -9.54
N TRP A 196 -14.66 23.76 -9.04
CA TRP A 196 -13.59 24.29 -8.20
C TRP A 196 -12.23 24.12 -8.86
N LEU A 197 -11.55 25.22 -9.14
CA LEU A 197 -10.16 25.20 -9.59
C LEU A 197 -9.26 24.95 -8.38
N ILE A 198 -8.66 23.76 -8.34
CA ILE A 198 -7.80 23.33 -7.24
C ILE A 198 -6.32 23.61 -7.53
N ASP A 199 -5.90 23.67 -8.80
CA ASP A 199 -4.53 24.01 -9.18
C ASP A 199 -4.42 24.58 -10.60
N VAL A 200 -3.36 25.37 -10.85
CA VAL A 200 -2.96 25.84 -12.18
C VAL A 200 -1.45 25.62 -12.33
N ALA A 201 -1.08 24.73 -13.24
CA ALA A 201 0.32 24.39 -13.52
C ALA A 201 0.76 25.01 -14.86
N PRO A 202 1.99 25.52 -14.98
CA PRO A 202 2.54 25.96 -16.27
C PRO A 202 2.70 24.80 -17.26
N GLY A 203 2.42 25.07 -18.53
CA GLY A 203 2.59 24.12 -19.64
C GLY A 203 1.47 23.09 -19.76
N ASP A 204 1.72 22.07 -20.58
CA ASP A 204 0.81 20.93 -20.80
C ASP A 204 1.17 19.75 -19.90
N ALA A 205 0.26 19.43 -19.00
CA ALA A 205 0.28 18.25 -18.16
C ALA A 205 -1.11 17.61 -18.08
N ALA A 206 -1.99 17.85 -19.07
CA ALA A 206 -3.37 17.41 -19.05
C ALA A 206 -3.48 15.87 -18.99
N SER A 207 -2.60 15.16 -19.70
CA SER A 207 -2.53 13.70 -19.73
C SER A 207 -2.10 13.04 -18.42
N ARG A 208 -1.55 13.81 -17.47
CA ARG A 208 -1.02 13.29 -16.20
C ARG A 208 -2.04 13.49 -15.08
N LEU A 209 -2.99 12.57 -14.98
CA LEU A 209 -3.99 12.56 -13.91
C LEU A 209 -4.10 11.15 -13.31
N TYR A 210 -3.70 11.04 -12.05
CA TYR A 210 -3.69 9.79 -11.30
C TYR A 210 -4.48 9.95 -10.01
N GLY A 211 -5.07 8.86 -9.57
CA GLY A 211 -5.78 8.73 -8.32
C GLY A 211 -5.20 7.59 -7.50
N VAL A 212 -5.56 7.56 -6.23
CA VAL A 212 -5.16 6.49 -5.33
C VAL A 212 -6.40 5.95 -4.63
N ALA A 213 -6.66 4.65 -4.79
CA ALA A 213 -7.65 3.94 -4.01
C ALA A 213 -6.98 3.34 -2.77
N ILE A 214 -7.46 3.70 -1.58
CA ILE A 214 -6.88 3.28 -0.31
C ILE A 214 -7.92 2.45 0.46
N ASP A 215 -7.58 1.20 0.76
CA ASP A 215 -8.32 0.33 1.66
C ASP A 215 -7.58 0.26 2.99
N ILE A 216 -8.21 0.81 4.04
CA ILE A 216 -7.64 0.88 5.40
C ILE A 216 -8.30 -0.22 6.23
N GLY A 217 -7.65 -1.38 6.30
CA GLY A 217 -8.05 -2.47 7.17
C GLY A 217 -7.42 -2.37 8.57
N THR A 218 -7.99 -3.08 9.54
CA THR A 218 -7.43 -3.15 10.90
C THR A 218 -6.02 -3.76 10.92
N THR A 219 -5.78 -4.73 10.04
CA THR A 219 -4.50 -5.45 9.96
C THR A 219 -3.60 -4.97 8.83
N SER A 220 -4.17 -4.58 7.69
CA SER A 220 -3.41 -4.27 6.48
C SER A 220 -4.01 -3.06 5.80
N ASN A 221 -3.14 -2.18 5.33
CA ASN A 221 -3.49 -1.06 4.46
C ASN A 221 -3.08 -1.42 3.04
N VAL A 222 -3.97 -1.21 2.08
CA VAL A 222 -3.71 -1.46 0.65
C VAL A 222 -3.90 -0.17 -0.11
N VAL A 223 -2.96 0.13 -0.98
CA VAL A 223 -2.93 1.36 -1.79
C VAL A 223 -2.79 0.95 -3.25
N THR A 224 -3.72 1.39 -4.09
CA THR A 224 -3.69 1.16 -5.53
C THR A 224 -3.62 2.48 -6.28
N LEU A 225 -2.57 2.65 -7.08
CA LEU A 225 -2.42 3.78 -8.01
C LEU A 225 -3.26 3.50 -9.26
N VAL A 226 -4.08 4.47 -9.65
CA VAL A 226 -5.01 4.37 -10.77
C VAL A 226 -4.75 5.52 -11.74
N ASP A 227 -4.70 5.21 -13.04
CA ASP A 227 -4.78 6.20 -14.10
C ASP A 227 -6.25 6.65 -14.25
N LEU A 228 -6.56 7.92 -13.97
CA LEU A 228 -7.94 8.39 -13.92
C LEU A 228 -8.55 8.65 -15.30
N HIS A 229 -7.74 8.73 -16.36
CA HIS A 229 -8.26 8.81 -17.73
C HIS A 229 -8.76 7.46 -18.22
N THR A 230 -8.02 6.41 -17.89
CA THR A 230 -8.27 5.05 -18.41
C THR A 230 -8.97 4.15 -17.40
N GLY A 231 -8.97 4.51 -16.12
CA GLY A 231 -9.44 3.67 -15.01
C GLY A 231 -8.50 2.51 -14.70
N LYS A 232 -7.33 2.45 -15.36
CA LYS A 232 -6.40 1.33 -15.22
C LYS A 232 -5.66 1.41 -13.89
N MET A 233 -5.70 0.31 -13.14
CA MET A 233 -4.83 0.11 -11.99
C MET A 233 -3.38 -0.07 -12.47
N LEU A 234 -2.50 0.84 -12.07
CA LEU A 234 -1.10 0.88 -12.49
C LEU A 234 -0.19 0.08 -11.55
N ALA A 235 -0.40 0.21 -10.24
CA ALA A 235 0.39 -0.47 -9.23
C ALA A 235 -0.42 -0.61 -7.94
N THR A 236 -0.16 -1.68 -7.18
CA THR A 236 -0.74 -1.90 -5.87
C THR A 236 0.37 -2.22 -4.88
N ALA A 237 0.33 -1.58 -3.71
CA ALA A 237 1.22 -1.84 -2.58
C ALA A 237 0.37 -2.13 -1.34
N SER A 238 0.91 -2.93 -0.42
CA SER A 238 0.26 -3.24 0.86
C SER A 238 1.28 -3.23 1.99
N ALA A 239 0.88 -2.73 3.15
CA ALA A 239 1.69 -2.74 4.37
C ALA A 239 0.82 -3.09 5.58
N TYR A 240 1.47 -3.43 6.70
CA TYR A 240 0.76 -3.56 7.97
C TYR A 240 0.17 -2.22 8.41
N ASN A 241 -1.03 -2.29 8.97
CA ASN A 241 -1.57 -1.12 9.64
C ASN A 241 -0.76 -0.89 10.93
N ALA A 242 -0.12 0.28 11.04
CA ALA A 242 0.65 0.66 12.22
C ALA A 242 -0.23 0.74 13.49
N GLN A 243 -1.55 0.89 13.34
CA GLN A 243 -2.50 0.92 14.46
C GLN A 243 -2.59 -0.41 15.24
N ILE A 244 -2.04 -1.50 14.72
CA ILE A 244 -1.93 -2.79 15.46
C ILE A 244 -1.23 -2.61 16.80
N SER A 245 -0.26 -1.68 16.90
CA SER A 245 0.43 -1.42 18.16
C SER A 245 -0.48 -0.81 19.24
N CYS A 246 -1.62 -0.25 18.86
CA CYS A 246 -2.56 0.44 19.73
C CYS A 246 -3.78 -0.41 20.11
N GLY A 247 -3.95 -1.60 19.52
CA GLY A 247 -5.05 -2.53 19.80
C GLY A 247 -5.38 -3.43 18.61
N GLU A 248 -5.94 -4.61 18.90
CA GLU A 248 -6.73 -5.41 17.95
C GLU A 248 -8.22 -5.10 18.11
#